data_AF-A0A941RZB4-F1
#
_entry.id   AF-A0A941RZB4-F1
#
_cell.length_a   1.000
_cell.length_b   1.000
_cell.length_c   1.000
_cell.angle_alpha   90.00
_cell.angle_beta   90.00
_cell.angle_gamma   90.00
#
_symmetry.space_group_name_H-M   'P 1'
#
loop_
_entity.id
_entity.type
_entity.pdbx_description
1 polymer ?
#
loop_
_entity_poly.entity_id
_entity_poly.type
_entity_poly.pdbx_seq_one_letter_code
_entity_poly.pdbx_strand_id
1 'polypeptide(L)'
;MRARLTAEQRSAIRRQGGILELEDEETNRLYVIVDSELHHRAMKALEERDVQQAIQAGIDDLEAGRVVPFAEVDARLRRKLGLPTADS
;
A
#
# COMPACT_ATOMS: atom_id res chain seq x y z
N MET A 1 -16.22 -10.90 14.59
CA MET A 1 -16.17 -12.33 15.00
C MET A 1 -14.77 -12.86 14.70
N ARG A 2 -14.14 -13.65 15.58
CA ARG A 2 -12.83 -14.28 15.30
C ARG A 2 -13.03 -15.78 15.09
N ALA A 3 -12.80 -16.26 13.87
CA ALA A 3 -12.83 -17.69 13.57
C ALA A 3 -11.53 -18.36 14.08
N ARG A 4 -11.63 -19.62 14.49
CA ARG A 4 -10.46 -20.43 14.88
C ARG A 4 -10.07 -21.33 13.71
N LEU A 5 -8.76 -21.48 13.50
CA LEU A 5 -8.24 -22.41 12.50
C LEU A 5 -8.60 -23.85 12.85
N THR A 6 -9.00 -24.61 11.83
CA THR A 6 -9.17 -26.07 11.94
C THR A 6 -7.80 -26.76 12.08
N ALA A 7 -7.79 -28.02 12.48
CA ALA A 7 -6.56 -28.80 12.60
C ALA A 7 -5.86 -29.01 11.24
N GLU A 8 -6.65 -29.17 10.19
CA GLU A 8 -6.19 -29.28 8.81
C GLU A 8 -5.53 -27.98 8.34
N GLN A 9 -6.22 -26.84 8.49
CA GLN A 9 -5.68 -25.53 8.13
C GLN A 9 -4.38 -25.22 8.89
N ARG A 10 -4.33 -25.52 10.20
CA ARG A 10 -3.11 -25.35 11.00
C ARG A 10 -1.95 -26.24 10.52
N SER A 11 -2.26 -27.42 10.00
CA SER A 11 -1.26 -28.33 9.46
C SER A 11 -0.77 -27.87 8.09
N ALA A 12 -1.68 -27.37 7.24
CA ALA A 12 -1.36 -26.81 5.93
C ALA A 12 -0.47 -25.56 6.05
N ILE A 13 -0.84 -24.60 6.92
CA ILE A 13 -0.04 -23.39 7.21
C ILE A 13 1.39 -23.76 7.63
N ARG A 14 1.56 -24.78 8.49
CA ARG A 14 2.89 -25.22 8.94
C ARG A 14 3.73 -25.84 7.83
N ARG A 15 3.12 -26.52 6.86
CA ARG A 15 3.82 -27.12 5.71
C ARG A 15 4.15 -26.09 4.63
N GLN A 16 3.28 -25.09 4.44
CA GLN A 16 3.40 -24.06 3.41
C GLN A 16 4.08 -22.78 3.92
N GLY A 17 4.78 -22.84 5.05
CA GLY A 17 5.61 -21.73 5.53
C GLY A 17 4.84 -20.50 6.02
N GLY A 18 3.62 -20.67 6.52
CA GLY A 18 2.84 -19.58 7.13
C GLY A 18 1.74 -18.99 6.25
N ILE A 19 1.57 -19.50 5.02
CA ILE A 19 0.53 -19.07 4.08
C ILE A 19 -0.37 -20.27 3.78
N LEU A 20 -1.68 -20.03 3.66
CA LEU A 20 -2.65 -21.02 3.23
C LEU A 20 -3.63 -20.39 2.26
N GLU A 21 -3.75 -20.98 1.08
CA GLU A 21 -4.75 -20.62 0.08
C GLU A 21 -5.98 -21.51 0.26
N LEU A 22 -7.16 -20.89 0.27
CA LEU A 22 -8.46 -21.54 0.40
C LEU A 22 -9.32 -21.13 -0.79
N GLU A 23 -9.76 -22.11 -1.55
CA GLU A 23 -10.76 -21.91 -2.58
C GLU A 23 -12.14 -22.08 -1.96
N ASP A 24 -13.02 -21.10 -2.19
CA ASP A 24 -14.43 -21.20 -1.89
C ASP A 24 -15.14 -21.77 -3.13
N GLU A 25 -15.48 -23.05 -3.09
CA GLU A 25 -16.12 -23.77 -4.20
C GLU A 25 -17.49 -23.18 -4.59
N GLU A 26 -18.19 -22.49 -3.68
CA GLU A 26 -19.49 -21.90 -3.99
C GLU A 26 -19.34 -20.60 -4.80
N THR A 27 -18.32 -19.80 -4.50
CA THR A 27 -18.10 -18.49 -5.13
C THR A 27 -16.94 -18.46 -6.13
N ASN A 28 -16.19 -19.56 -6.22
CA ASN A 28 -14.96 -19.71 -7.00
C ASN A 28 -13.92 -18.62 -6.65
N ARG A 29 -13.90 -18.17 -5.39
CA ARG A 29 -12.99 -17.13 -4.89
C ARG A 29 -11.85 -17.75 -4.11
N LEU A 30 -10.64 -17.22 -4.34
CA LEU A 30 -9.46 -17.59 -3.59
C LEU A 30 -9.28 -16.64 -2.39
N TYR A 31 -9.21 -17.21 -1.20
CA TYR A 31 -8.86 -16.52 0.04
C TYR A 31 -7.47 -16.95 0.48
N VAL A 32 -6.72 -16.02 1.07
CA VAL A 32 -5.38 -16.32 1.61
C VAL A 32 -5.38 -16.05 3.11
N ILE A 33 -4.98 -17.04 3.89
CA ILE A 33 -4.73 -16.93 5.32
C ILE A 33 -3.23 -16.83 5.54
N VAL A 34 -2.81 -15.79 6.25
CA VAL A 34 -1.43 -15.56 6.65
C VAL A 34 -1.37 -15.18 8.13
N ASP A 35 -0.24 -15.46 8.77
CA ASP A 35 0.05 -14.89 10.08
C ASP A 35 0.02 -13.35 10.04
N SER A 36 -0.60 -12.74 11.04
CA SER A 36 -0.81 -11.29 11.08
C SER A 36 0.50 -10.51 11.22
N GLU A 37 1.49 -11.03 11.95
CA GLU A 37 2.79 -10.37 12.07
C GLU A 37 3.60 -10.50 10.78
N LEU A 38 3.50 -11.65 10.11
CA LEU A 38 4.07 -11.84 8.77
C LEU A 38 3.47 -10.85 7.77
N HIS A 39 2.14 -10.73 7.72
CA HIS A 39 1.46 -9.78 6.86
C HIS A 39 1.89 -8.33 7.15
N HIS A 40 1.89 -7.94 8.42
CA HIS A 40 2.27 -6.58 8.80
C HIS A 40 3.70 -6.23 8.39
N ARG A 41 4.65 -7.16 8.61
CA ARG A 41 6.05 -6.96 8.18
C ARG A 41 6.19 -6.88 6.67
N ALA A 42 5.50 -7.74 5.92
CA ALA A 42 5.54 -7.72 4.46
C ALA A 42 4.99 -6.40 3.91
N MET A 43 3.84 -5.95 4.40
CA MET A 43 3.24 -4.68 3.98
C MET A 43 4.11 -3.48 4.33
N LYS A 44 4.71 -3.46 5.53
CA LYS A 44 5.64 -2.41 5.92
C LYS A 44 6.87 -2.35 5.01
N ALA A 45 7.44 -3.49 4.64
CA ALA A 45 8.58 -3.54 3.73
C ALA A 45 8.23 -3.07 2.30
N LEU A 46 6.99 -3.29 1.86
CA LEU A 46 6.48 -2.73 0.60
C LEU A 46 6.33 -1.21 0.68
N GLU A 47 5.73 -0.70 1.76
CA GLU A 47 5.60 0.74 1.99
C GLU A 47 6.96 1.45 2.06
N GLU A 48 7.94 0.87 2.76
CA GLU A 48 9.30 1.41 2.83
C GLU A 48 9.96 1.47 1.44
N ARG A 49 9.70 0.49 0.57
CA ARG A 49 10.18 0.51 -0.82
C ARG A 49 9.51 1.58 -1.65
N ASP A 50 8.20 1.73 -1.54
CA ASP A 50 7.44 2.76 -2.26
C ASP A 50 7.90 4.17 -1.84
N VAL A 51 8.16 4.37 -0.55
CA VAL A 51 8.73 5.61 -0.01
C VAL A 51 10.12 5.88 -0.60
N GLN A 52 11.00 4.88 -0.63
CA GLN A 52 12.34 5.04 -1.23
C GLN A 52 12.26 5.39 -2.71
N GLN A 53 11.37 4.75 -3.46
CA GLN A 53 11.15 5.06 -4.88
C GLN A 53 10.62 6.48 -5.08
N ALA A 54 9.68 6.93 -4.25
CA ALA A 54 9.14 8.28 -4.32
C ALA A 54 10.20 9.34 -4.00
N ILE A 55 11.06 9.08 -3.00
CA ILE A 55 12.20 9.96 -2.67
C ILE A 55 13.17 10.03 -3.85
N GLN A 56 13.54 8.88 -4.43
CA GLN A 56 14.46 8.85 -5.57
C GLN A 56 13.89 9.59 -6.78
N ALA A 57 12.62 9.38 -7.11
CA ALA A 57 11.95 10.11 -8.18
C ALA A 57 11.97 11.63 -7.95
N GLY A 58 11.76 12.07 -6.69
CA GLY A 58 11.87 13.47 -6.33
C GLY A 58 13.29 14.04 -6.51
N ILE A 59 14.33 13.27 -6.17
CA ILE A 59 15.72 13.64 -6.41
C ILE A 59 15.99 13.76 -7.91
N ASP A 60 15.56 12.78 -8.70
CA ASP A 60 15.72 12.77 -10.16
C ASP A 60 15.00 13.95 -10.83
N ASP A 61 13.84 14.37 -10.29
CA ASP A 61 13.11 15.56 -10.74
C ASP A 61 13.85 16.85 -10.39
N LEU A 62 14.46 16.94 -9.19
CA LEU A 62 15.29 18.08 -8.80
C LEU A 62 16.52 18.21 -9.69
N GLU A 63 17.25 17.11 -9.92
CA GLU A 63 18.46 17.09 -10.75
C GLU A 63 18.18 17.44 -12.22
N ALA A 64 17.02 17.03 -12.73
CA ALA A 64 16.59 17.35 -14.09
C ALA A 64 15.90 18.72 -14.21
N GLY A 65 15.78 19.48 -13.12
CA GLY A 65 15.11 20.79 -13.10
C GLY A 65 13.59 20.73 -13.30
N ARG A 66 12.96 19.56 -13.14
CA ARG A 66 11.49 19.36 -13.19
C ARG A 66 10.86 19.76 -11.87
N VAL A 67 11.01 21.03 -11.49
CA VAL A 67 10.46 21.60 -10.26
C VAL A 67 9.30 22.53 -10.57
N VAL A 68 8.25 22.48 -9.73
CA VAL A 68 7.14 23.43 -9.80
C VAL A 68 7.24 24.37 -8.60
N PRO A 69 7.29 25.70 -8.80
CA PRO A 69 7.29 26.66 -7.71
C PRO A 69 6.07 26.48 -6.79
N PHE A 70 6.28 26.70 -5.50
CA PHE A 70 5.21 26.54 -4.50
C PHE A 70 3.96 27.39 -4.83
N ALA A 71 4.14 28.62 -5.29
CA ALA A 71 3.05 29.51 -5.68
C ALA A 71 2.16 28.91 -6.79
N GLU A 72 2.75 28.21 -7.77
CA GLU A 72 1.99 27.55 -8.83
C GLU A 72 1.21 26.33 -8.31
N VAL A 73 1.80 25.58 -7.38
CA VAL A 73 1.12 24.45 -6.72
C VAL A 73 -0.06 24.93 -5.88
N ASP A 74 0.11 25.99 -5.08
CA ASP A 74 -0.94 26.58 -4.25
C ASP A 74 -2.08 27.13 -5.12
N ALA A 75 -1.77 27.90 -6.16
CA ALA A 75 -2.77 28.43 -7.10
C ALA A 75 -3.53 27.31 -7.83
N ARG A 76 -2.87 26.18 -8.15
CA ARG A 76 -3.52 25.02 -8.75
C ARG A 76 -4.45 24.30 -7.78
N LEU A 77 -4.04 24.14 -6.52
CA LEU A 77 -4.86 23.50 -5.48
C LEU A 77 -6.08 24.34 -5.14
N ARG A 78 -5.91 25.65 -4.94
CA ARG A 78 -7.02 26.58 -4.66
C ARG A 78 -8.06 26.56 -5.78
N ARG A 79 -7.65 26.58 -7.06
CA ARG A 79 -8.57 26.44 -8.20
C ARG A 79 -9.34 25.11 -8.19
N LYS A 80 -8.67 23.98 -7.91
CA LYS A 80 -9.35 22.68 -7.82
C LYS A 80 -10.38 22.61 -6.69
N LEU A 81 -10.11 23.31 -5.58
CA LEU A 81 -10.94 23.30 -4.38
C LEU A 81 -11.95 24.46 -4.31
N GLY A 82 -11.98 25.34 -5.31
CA GLY A 82 -12.85 26.52 -5.32
C GLY A 82 -12.50 27.58 -4.26
N LEU A 83 -11.24 27.61 -3.80
CA LEU A 83 -10.75 28.55 -2.80
C LEU A 83 -10.20 29.82 -3.48
N PRO A 84 -10.33 31.01 -2.86
CA PRO A 84 -9.76 32.25 -3.40
C PRO A 84 -8.23 32.16 -3.47
N THR A 85 -7.63 32.65 -4.55
CA THR A 85 -6.17 32.71 -4.75
C THR A 85 -5.53 33.73 -3.80
N ALA A 86 -4.28 33.49 -3.37
CA ALA A 86 -3.61 34.33 -2.36
C ALA A 86 -3.29 35.76 -2.83
N ASP A 87 -3.40 36.03 -4.14
CA ASP A 87 -3.23 37.37 -4.69
C ASP A 87 -4.58 38.11 -4.70
N SER A 88 -4.83 38.90 -3.66
CA SER A 88 -5.75 40.04 -3.62
C SER A 88 -5.12 41.14 -2.78
#